data_AF-A0AAU6ABW0-F1
#
_entry.id   AF-A0AAU6ABW0-F1
#
_cell.length_a   1.000
_cell.length_b   1.000
_cell.length_c   1.000
_cell.angle_alpha   90.00
_cell.angle_beta   90.00
_cell.angle_gamma   90.00
#
_symmetry.space_group_name_H-M   'P 1'
#
loop_
_entity.id
_entity.type
_entity.pdbx_description
1 polymer ?
#
loop_
_entity_poly.entity_id
_entity_poly.type
_entity_poly.pdbx_seq_one_letter_code
_entity_poly.pdbx_strand_id
1 'polypeptide(L)' 'MLRLGAAVHRAVVRVNEVRVAEHESDRTSFEADITGVVEPGGVAMINRTAFSVRRRRKNLSPVCSGTDHAVRRRGCAG' A
#
# COMPACT_ATOMS: atom_id res chain seq x y z
N MET A 1 23.77 -0.76 -14.33
CA MET A 1 22.76 -0.08 -13.50
C MET A 1 21.37 -0.60 -13.82
N LEU A 2 20.54 -0.77 -12.80
CA LEU A 2 19.12 -1.08 -12.91
C LEU A 2 18.30 0.17 -12.52
N ARG A 3 17.38 0.60 -13.37
CA ARG A 3 16.50 1.75 -13.10
C ARG A 3 15.06 1.28 -12.98
N LEU A 4 14.42 1.63 -11.87
CA LEU A 4 13.03 1.31 -11.62
C LEU A 4 12.18 2.58 -11.67
N GLY A 5 11.03 2.47 -12.33
CA GLY A 5 9.99 3.51 -12.25
C GLY A 5 9.44 3.64 -10.84
N ALA A 6 8.56 4.62 -10.65
CA ALA A 6 7.95 4.90 -9.35
C ALA A 6 7.32 3.64 -8.72
N ALA A 7 7.59 3.43 -7.42
CA ALA A 7 6.90 2.45 -6.60
C ALA A 7 6.04 3.16 -5.57
N VAL A 8 4.88 2.58 -5.23
CA VAL A 8 3.98 3.18 -4.25
C VAL A 8 4.37 2.71 -2.84
N HIS A 9 4.60 3.67 -1.95
CA HIS A 9 4.89 3.51 -0.52
C HIS A 9 6.28 2.99 -0.17
N ARG A 10 6.53 1.70 -0.40
CA ARG A 10 7.83 1.08 -0.08
C ARG A 10 8.09 -0.09 -1.01
N ALA A 11 9.29 -0.21 -1.53
CA ALA A 11 9.71 -1.33 -2.35
C ALA A 11 11.12 -1.81 -1.98
N VAL A 12 11.32 -3.13 -2.07
CA VAL A 12 12.63 -3.77 -1.95
C VAL A 12 12.92 -4.50 -3.24
N VAL A 13 14.12 -4.27 -3.79
CA VAL A 13 14.59 -4.90 -5.03
C VAL A 13 15.68 -5.91 -4.70
N ARG A 14 15.53 -7.11 -5.25
CA ARG A 14 16.51 -8.18 -5.17
C ARG A 14 16.93 -8.65 -6.56
N VAL A 15 18.19 -9.00 -6.70
CA VAL A 15 18.80 -9.60 -7.90
C VAL A 15 19.45 -10.90 -7.44
N ASN A 16 19.06 -12.04 -8.00
CA ASN A 16 19.56 -13.36 -7.58
C ASN A 16 19.50 -13.52 -6.04
N GLU A 17 18.35 -13.14 -5.45
CA GLU A 17 18.08 -13.13 -4.00
C GLU A 17 18.83 -12.10 -3.16
N VAL A 18 19.90 -11.49 -3.69
CA VAL A 18 20.67 -10.42 -3.07
C VAL A 18 19.89 -9.11 -3.11
N ARG A 19 19.74 -8.46 -1.96
CA ARG A 19 19.08 -7.15 -1.85
C ARG A 19 20.01 -6.06 -2.37
N VAL A 20 19.56 -5.34 -3.41
CA VAL A 20 20.36 -4.29 -4.07
C VAL A 20 19.83 -2.88 -3.83
N ALA A 21 18.55 -2.73 -3.49
CA ALA A 21 17.97 -1.41 -3.18
C ALA A 21 16.74 -1.52 -2.28
N GLU A 22 16.49 -0.44 -1.54
CA GLU A 22 15.24 -0.14 -0.85
C GLU A 22 14.79 1.26 -1.24
N HIS A 23 13.48 1.41 -1.43
CA HIS A 23 12.89 2.67 -1.82
C HIS A 23 11.65 2.96 -1.00
N GLU A 24 11.60 4.15 -0.39
CA GLU A 24 10.46 4.66 0.37
C GLU A 24 10.02 5.99 -0.24
N SER A 25 9.11 5.92 -1.20
CA SER A 25 8.46 7.08 -1.80
C SER A 25 7.15 6.62 -2.43
N ASP A 26 6.27 7.57 -2.75
CA ASP A 26 5.01 7.30 -3.42
C ASP A 26 5.08 7.49 -4.93
N ARG A 27 6.06 8.26 -5.44
CA ARG A 27 6.13 8.63 -6.87
C ARG A 27 7.52 8.87 -7.47
N THR A 28 8.62 8.60 -6.76
CA THR A 28 9.96 8.84 -7.31
C THR A 28 10.57 7.58 -7.91
N SER A 29 11.29 7.74 -9.02
CA SER A 29 12.12 6.67 -9.58
C SER A 29 13.36 6.46 -8.71
N PHE A 30 13.94 5.26 -8.78
CA PHE A 30 15.19 4.96 -8.09
C PHE A 30 16.05 3.99 -8.88
N GLU A 31 17.34 3.97 -8.56
CA GLU A 31 18.37 3.24 -9.27
C GLU A 31 19.15 2.33 -8.31
N ALA A 32 19.64 1.21 -8.83
CA ALA A 32 20.45 0.25 -8.10
C ALA A 32 21.67 -0.13 -8.94
N ASP A 33 22.83 -0.14 -8.31
CA ASP A 33 24.01 -0.77 -8.89
C ASP A 33 23.92 -2.29 -8.72
N ILE A 34 24.22 -3.01 -9.81
CA ILE A 34 24.16 -4.47 -9.89
C ILE A 34 25.49 -5.07 -10.35
N THR A 35 26.53 -4.24 -10.52
CA THR A 35 27.81 -4.62 -11.12
C THR A 35 28.52 -5.73 -10.34
N GLY A 36 28.31 -5.82 -9.02
CA GLY A 36 28.84 -6.90 -8.18
C GLY A 36 27.91 -8.10 -7.99
N VAL A 37 26.75 -8.14 -8.65
CA VAL A 37 25.70 -9.14 -8.41
C VAL A 37 25.32 -9.91 -9.68
N VAL A 38 25.66 -9.38 -10.85
CA VAL A 38 25.37 -9.99 -12.14
C VAL A 38 26.66 -10.06 -12.95
N GLU A 39 27.03 -11.27 -13.34
CA GLU A 39 28.14 -11.49 -14.28
C GLU A 39 27.79 -10.93 -15.67
N PRO A 40 28.74 -10.29 -16.38
CA PRO A 40 28.54 -9.87 -17.76
C PRO A 40 28.14 -11.06 -18.65
N GLY A 41 27.02 -10.92 -19.38
CA GLY A 41 26.46 -11.99 -20.22
C GLY A 41 25.72 -13.10 -19.43
N GLY A 42 25.70 -13.02 -18.10
CA GLY A 42 24.94 -13.92 -17.24
C GLY A 42 23.44 -13.61 -17.23
N VAL A 43 22.66 -14.59 -16.78
CA VAL A 43 21.22 -14.43 -16.54
C VAL A 43 21.00 -14.07 -15.07
N ALA A 44 20.12 -13.10 -14.81
CA ALA A 44 19.76 -12.70 -13.45
C ALA A 44 18.24 -12.64 -13.26
N MET A 45 17.77 -13.13 -12.12
CA MET A 45 16.36 -13.01 -11.72
C MET A 45 16.18 -11.73 -10.89
N ILE A 46 15.22 -10.90 -11.30
CA ILE A 46 14.88 -9.66 -10.61
C ILE A 46 13.55 -9.86 -9.88
N ASN A 47 13.56 -9.70 -8.55
CA ASN A 47 12.36 -9.73 -7.73
C ASN A 47 12.14 -8.36 -7.08
N ARG A 48 10.96 -7.77 -7.33
CA ARG A 48 10.51 -6.53 -6.70
C ARG A 48 9.36 -6.82 -5.77
N THR A 49 9.58 -6.63 -4.47
CA THR A 49 8.52 -6.72 -3.47
C THR A 49 8.07 -5.31 -3.08
N ALA A 50 6.81 -4.98 -3.35
CA ALA A 50 6.21 -3.71 -2.96
C ALA A 50 5.28 -3.89 -1.75
N PHE A 51 5.36 -2.96 -0.81
CA PHE A 51 4.58 -2.96 0.42
C PHE A 51 3.58 -1.82 0.37
N SER A 52 2.31 -2.13 0.16
CA SER A 52 1.24 -1.15 0.34
C SER A 52 0.97 -0.97 1.83
N VAL A 53 1.08 0.26 2.35
CA VAL A 53 0.55 0.57 3.67
C VAL A 53 -0.98 0.54 3.57
N ARG A 54 -1.61 -0.55 4.00
CA ARG A 54 -3.05 -0.54 4.24
C ARG A 54 -3.31 0.46 5.36
N ARG A 55 -3.78 1.67 5.02
CA ARG A 55 -4.37 2.55 6.03
C ARG A 55 -5.43 1.72 6.75
N ARG A 56 -5.28 1.51 8.06
CA ARG A 56 -6.40 1.00 8.87
C ARG A 56 -7.60 1.89 8.58
N ARG A 57 -8.65 1.34 7.95
CA ARG A 57 -9.96 1.98 8.00
C ARG A 57 -10.28 2.14 9.48
N LYS A 58 -10.41 3.36 9.98
CA LYS A 58 -11.18 3.62 11.19
C LYS A 58 -12.60 3.19 10.85
N ASN A 59 -12.94 1.95 11.16
CA ASN A 59 -14.27 1.42 10.93
C ASN A 59 -15.25 2.10 11.89
N LEU A 60 -16.30 2.64 11.29
CA LEU A 60 -17.68 2.70 11.76
C LEU A 60 -17.91 3.32 13.15
N SER A 61 -18.31 4.58 13.17
CA SER A 61 -19.37 4.97 14.11
C SER A 61 -20.60 4.09 13.84
N PRO A 62 -21.28 3.59 14.88
CA PRO A 62 -22.46 2.75 14.71
C PRO A 62 -23.53 3.53 13.94
N VAL A 63 -24.24 2.78 13.11
CA VAL A 63 -25.49 3.18 12.47
C VAL A 63 -26.41 3.74 13.56
N CYS A 64 -26.62 5.05 13.60
CA CYS A 64 -27.81 5.61 14.26
C CYS A 64 -29.00 5.32 13.33
N SER A 65 -29.46 4.08 13.33
CA SER A 65 -30.82 3.74 12.87
C SER A 65 -31.79 4.18 13.96
N GLY A 66 -31.90 5.50 14.13
CA GLY A 66 -32.90 6.16 14.94
C GLY A 66 -33.97 6.72 14.02
N THR A 67 -34.81 5.85 13.45
CA THR A 67 -36.18 6.26 13.12
C THR A 67 -36.92 6.45 14.43
N ASP A 68 -36.63 7.55 15.12
CA ASP A 68 -37.45 8.05 16.20
C ASP A 68 -38.68 8.70 15.55
N HIS A 69 -39.69 7.87 15.31
CA HIS A 69 -41.06 8.32 15.09
C HIS A 69 -41.55 8.93 16.42
N ALA A 70 -41.14 10.16 16.70
CA ALA A 70 -41.78 10.98 17.71
C ALA A 70 -43.17 11.36 17.19
N VAL A 71 -44.13 10.49 17.51
CA VAL A 71 -45.57 10.63 17.27
C VAL A 71 -46.01 12.01 17.77
N ARG A 72 -46.41 12.85 16.82
CA ARG A 72 -47.14 14.09 17.09
C ARG A 72 -48.60 13.74 17.43
N ARG A 73 -49.02 14.24 18.60
CA ARG A 73 -50.34 14.82 18.92
C ARG A 73 -51.55 13.88 19.17
N ARG A 74 -52.20 14.21 20.29
CA ARG A 74 -53.65 14.31 20.57
C ARG A 74 -54.44 13.02 20.89
N GLY A 75 -55.01 13.01 22.10
CA GLY A 75 -56.45 12.75 22.29
C GLY A 75 -56.88 11.50 23.05
N CYS A 76 -57.41 11.71 24.25
CA CYS A 76 -58.66 11.18 24.84
C CYS A 76 -58.88 9.68 25.14
N ALA A 77 -59.56 9.50 26.30
CA ALA A 77 -60.36 8.37 26.81
C ALA A 77 -59.58 7.20 27.46
N GLY A 78 -59.88 6.76 28.69
CA GLY A 78 -60.92 7.16 29.65
C GLY A 78 -60.62 6.63 31.05
#